data_AF-A0A270B6B6-F1
#
_entry.id   AF-A0A270B6B6-F1
#
_cell.length_a   1.000
_cell.length_b   1.000
_cell.length_c   1.000
_cell.angle_alpha   90.00
_cell.angle_beta   90.00
_cell.angle_gamma   90.00
#
_symmetry.space_group_name_H-M   'P 1'
#
loop_
_entity.id
_entity.type
_entity.pdbx_description
1 polymer ?
#
loop_
_entity_poly.entity_id
_entity_poly.type
_entity_poly.pdbx_seq_one_letter_code
_entity_poly.pdbx_strand_id
1 'polypeptide(L)'
;MPQALIGFLVQIGLSQLAATLVATVVTIGASMLLNALFGPSRPKPSDQQQNIRVAVGSRKRHYGIVCTGGQETFYESRNGTIAKVVTLGTGEEDQILEHKINDQKVTVVGGTITDAKFRGAVHIYTRSGTDDQTAIAELTAKFPEWTADHRQRGCAHAAIIGDPVKQKYFGEVYNGQIPQYTQTRKAAKLYDPRKDSTMVIG
;
A
#
# COMPACT_ATOMS: atom_id res chain seq x y z
N MET A 1 36.20 15.26 51.91
CA MET A 1 36.06 13.85 52.33
C MET A 1 35.18 13.11 51.33
N PRO A 2 35.75 12.42 50.33
CA PRO A 2 35.03 11.47 49.49
C PRO A 2 35.65 10.06 49.66
N GLN A 3 35.19 9.28 50.64
CA GLN A 3 35.55 7.87 50.76
C GLN A 3 34.38 6.93 51.11
N ALA A 4 33.14 7.44 51.09
CA ALA A 4 31.96 6.62 51.41
C ALA A 4 31.35 5.86 50.20
N LEU A 5 31.89 6.02 48.99
CA LEU A 5 31.30 5.43 47.76
C LEU A 5 31.97 4.12 47.30
N ILE A 6 33.12 3.74 47.87
CA ILE A 6 33.83 2.51 47.46
C ILE A 6 33.35 1.27 48.26
N GLY A 7 32.73 1.46 49.43
CA GLY A 7 32.31 0.37 50.31
C GLY A 7 30.98 -0.31 49.96
N PHE A 8 30.15 0.26 49.06
CA PHE A 8 28.81 -0.29 48.80
C PHE A 8 28.77 -1.37 47.70
N LEU A 9 29.88 -1.61 46.99
CA LEU A 9 29.93 -2.60 45.92
C LEU A 9 30.50 -3.96 46.35
N VAL A 10 30.86 -4.16 47.62
CA VAL A 10 31.55 -5.40 48.07
C VAL A 10 30.63 -6.38 48.82
N GLN A 11 29.34 -6.06 49.03
CA GLN A 11 28.46 -6.93 49.83
C GLN A 11 27.07 -7.18 49.23
N ILE A 12 27.00 -7.48 47.94
CA ILE A 12 25.80 -8.07 47.32
C ILE A 12 26.23 -9.40 46.71
N GLY A 13 25.99 -10.46 47.47
CA GLY A 13 26.43 -11.82 47.16
C GLY A 13 25.97 -12.29 45.78
N LEU A 14 26.79 -13.16 45.19
CA LEU A 14 26.58 -13.88 43.93
C LEU A 14 25.20 -14.54 43.77
N SER A 15 24.40 -14.66 44.84
CA SER A 15 23.05 -15.21 44.85
C SER A 15 21.95 -14.23 44.38
N GLN A 16 22.12 -12.91 44.53
CA GLN A 16 21.08 -11.95 44.10
C GLN A 16 21.15 -11.61 42.61
N LEU A 17 22.36 -11.63 42.01
CA LEU A 17 22.54 -11.46 40.57
C LEU A 17 21.87 -12.60 39.78
N ALA A 18 21.99 -13.85 40.26
CA ALA A 18 21.33 -15.00 39.65
C ALA A 18 19.79 -14.89 39.75
N ALA A 19 19.26 -14.44 40.89
CA ALA A 19 17.82 -14.26 41.08
C ALA A 19 17.24 -13.14 40.19
N THR A 20 17.94 -12.01 40.03
CA THR A 20 17.49 -10.93 39.15
C THR A 20 17.62 -11.27 37.67
N LEU A 21 18.66 -12.02 37.26
CA LEU A 21 18.81 -12.42 35.85
C LEU A 21 17.70 -13.41 35.43
N VAL A 22 17.39 -14.38 36.29
CA VAL A 22 16.32 -15.35 36.05
C VAL A 22 14.94 -14.68 36.06
N ALA A 23 14.67 -13.78 37.02
CA ALA A 23 13.40 -13.05 37.07
C ALA A 23 13.18 -12.15 35.84
N THR A 24 14.23 -11.52 35.33
CA THR A 24 14.15 -10.64 34.14
C THR A 24 13.92 -11.45 32.86
N VAL A 25 14.57 -12.61 32.70
CA VAL A 25 14.35 -13.51 31.56
C VAL A 25 12.93 -14.10 31.57
N VAL A 26 12.42 -14.48 32.73
CA VAL A 26 11.03 -15.00 32.86
C VAL A 26 10.00 -13.92 32.56
N THR A 27 10.24 -12.67 32.96
CA THR A 27 9.28 -11.58 32.72
C THR A 27 9.24 -11.18 31.24
N ILE A 28 10.41 -11.08 30.58
CA ILE A 28 10.48 -10.82 29.12
C ILE A 28 9.88 -11.99 28.33
N GLY A 29 10.20 -13.24 28.71
CA GLY A 29 9.65 -14.44 28.07
C GLY A 29 8.15 -14.58 28.23
N ALA A 30 7.62 -14.31 29.43
CA ALA A 30 6.18 -14.32 29.70
C ALA A 30 5.44 -13.22 28.94
N SER A 31 5.99 -12.00 28.84
CA SER A 31 5.38 -10.93 28.06
C SER A 31 5.37 -11.21 26.56
N MET A 32 6.40 -11.87 26.02
CA MET A 32 6.42 -12.32 24.63
C MET A 32 5.43 -13.46 24.37
N LEU A 33 5.30 -14.40 25.31
CA LEU A 33 4.36 -15.51 25.21
C LEU A 33 2.90 -15.04 25.32
N LEU A 34 2.61 -14.13 26.25
CA LEU A 34 1.28 -13.52 26.40
C LEU A 34 0.90 -12.69 25.18
N ASN A 35 1.83 -11.95 24.58
CA ASN A 35 1.60 -11.26 23.30
C ASN A 35 1.49 -12.20 22.10
N ALA A 36 2.10 -13.38 22.13
CA ALA A 36 1.93 -14.39 21.09
C ALA A 36 0.57 -15.11 21.19
N LEU A 37 0.05 -15.28 22.41
CA LEU A 37 -1.21 -15.98 22.67
C LEU A 37 -2.43 -15.06 22.59
N PHE A 38 -2.30 -13.80 23.00
CA PHE A 38 -3.40 -12.82 23.08
C PHE A 38 -3.17 -11.55 22.27
N GLY A 39 -2.05 -11.44 21.54
CA GLY A 39 -1.81 -10.30 20.65
C GLY A 39 -2.72 -10.32 19.42
N PRO A 40 -2.99 -9.15 18.81
CA PRO A 40 -3.79 -9.08 17.59
C PRO A 40 -3.19 -10.00 16.52
N SER A 41 -4.06 -10.80 15.90
CA SER A 41 -3.66 -11.73 14.84
C SER A 41 -2.81 -10.99 13.81
N ARG A 42 -1.56 -11.43 13.63
CA ARG A 42 -0.68 -10.84 12.61
C ARG A 42 -1.40 -10.98 11.27
N PRO A 43 -1.58 -9.89 10.49
CA PRO A 43 -2.15 -9.98 9.15
C PRO A 43 -1.41 -11.07 8.39
N LYS A 44 -2.13 -11.98 7.73
CA LYS A 44 -1.45 -13.03 6.97
C LYS A 44 -0.62 -12.35 5.89
N PRO A 45 0.58 -12.86 5.55
CA PRO A 45 1.39 -12.26 4.47
C PRO A 45 0.65 -12.15 3.12
N SER A 46 -0.39 -12.97 2.91
CA SER A 46 -1.30 -12.88 1.77
C SER A 46 -2.22 -11.66 1.76
N ASP A 47 -2.51 -11.10 2.94
CA ASP A 47 -3.47 -10.00 3.10
C ASP A 47 -2.83 -8.65 2.77
N GLN A 48 -1.50 -8.57 2.86
CA GLN A 48 -0.76 -7.39 2.46
C GLN A 48 -0.41 -7.47 0.97
N GLN A 49 -1.27 -6.87 0.15
CA GLN A 49 -1.04 -6.79 -1.28
C GLN A 49 -0.16 -5.59 -1.58
N GLN A 50 1.09 -5.85 -1.91
CA GLN A 50 2.09 -4.83 -2.18
C GLN A 50 2.19 -4.52 -3.68
N ASN A 51 2.57 -3.28 -3.98
CA ASN A 51 2.90 -2.90 -5.34
C ASN A 51 4.35 -3.26 -5.62
N ILE A 52 4.57 -4.03 -6.68
CA ILE A 52 5.90 -4.56 -7.04
C ILE A 52 6.55 -3.72 -8.13
N ARG A 53 7.83 -3.42 -7.96
CA ARG A 53 8.67 -2.70 -8.93
C ARG A 53 9.66 -3.66 -9.54
N VAL A 54 9.40 -4.08 -10.77
CA VAL A 54 10.29 -4.95 -11.54
C VAL A 54 10.37 -4.45 -12.98
N ALA A 55 11.55 -4.52 -13.58
CA ALA A 55 11.78 -4.05 -14.95
C ALA A 55 10.96 -4.85 -15.98
N VAL A 56 10.84 -6.16 -15.75
CA VAL A 56 10.01 -7.07 -16.55
C VAL A 56 9.22 -7.93 -15.58
N GLY A 57 7.90 -7.69 -15.52
CA GLY A 57 6.99 -8.52 -14.74
C GLY A 57 6.03 -9.25 -15.65
N SER A 58 5.58 -10.42 -15.19
CA SER A 58 4.56 -11.18 -15.88
C SER A 58 3.21 -10.46 -15.79
N ARG A 59 2.51 -10.37 -16.93
CA ARG A 59 1.17 -9.82 -16.99
C ARG A 59 0.20 -10.80 -16.34
N LYS A 60 -0.46 -10.36 -15.26
CA LYS A 60 -1.47 -11.15 -14.55
C LYS A 60 -2.86 -10.79 -15.06
N ARG A 61 -3.67 -11.81 -15.30
CA ARG A 61 -5.10 -11.66 -15.61
C ARG A 61 -5.90 -12.17 -14.44
N HIS A 62 -6.84 -11.36 -13.98
CA HIS A 62 -7.69 -11.68 -12.84
C HIS A 62 -9.11 -11.93 -13.33
N TYR A 63 -9.83 -12.81 -12.63
CA TYR A 63 -11.23 -13.15 -12.91
C TYR A 63 -12.05 -13.05 -11.62
N GLY A 64 -13.31 -12.66 -11.75
CA GLY A 64 -14.22 -12.46 -10.62
C GLY A 64 -13.95 -11.18 -9.83
N ILE A 65 -14.34 -11.17 -8.55
CA ILE A 65 -14.12 -10.04 -7.65
C ILE A 65 -12.79 -10.23 -6.94
N VAL A 66 -11.83 -9.34 -7.21
CA VAL A 66 -10.50 -9.39 -6.60
C VAL A 66 -10.17 -8.05 -5.96
N CYS A 67 -9.53 -8.10 -4.79
CA CYS A 67 -8.70 -7.02 -4.30
C CYS A 67 -7.29 -7.37 -4.74
N THR A 68 -6.63 -6.53 -5.54
CA THR A 68 -5.20 -6.70 -5.89
C THR A 68 -4.50 -5.35 -5.99
N GLY A 69 -3.23 -5.35 -5.60
CA GLY A 69 -2.24 -4.38 -6.06
C GLY A 69 -1.73 -4.72 -7.46
N GLY A 70 -0.67 -4.06 -7.90
CA GLY A 70 -0.16 -4.23 -9.26
C GLY A 70 1.33 -4.03 -9.39
N GLN A 71 1.80 -4.09 -10.64
CA GLN A 71 3.16 -3.68 -10.97
C GLN A 71 3.20 -2.16 -11.11
N GLU A 72 4.17 -1.52 -10.47
CA GLU A 72 4.42 -0.10 -10.69
C GLU A 72 5.18 0.06 -12.02
N THR A 73 4.55 0.71 -12.99
CA THR A 73 5.10 0.92 -14.34
C THR A 73 5.68 2.31 -14.53
N PHE A 74 5.27 3.26 -13.70
CA PHE A 74 5.85 4.60 -13.64
C PHE A 74 6.00 5.02 -12.18
N TYR A 75 7.10 5.69 -11.88
CA TYR A 75 7.36 6.25 -10.57
C TYR A 75 8.33 7.41 -10.73
N GLU A 76 7.89 8.62 -10.46
CA GLU A 76 8.72 9.81 -10.58
C GLU A 76 8.32 10.86 -9.54
N SER A 77 9.27 11.73 -9.19
CA SER A 77 9.03 12.85 -8.28
C SER A 77 9.45 14.15 -8.94
N ARG A 78 8.58 15.16 -8.88
CA ARG A 78 8.84 16.49 -9.45
C ARG A 78 8.26 17.56 -8.56
N ASN A 79 9.07 18.55 -8.19
CA ASN A 79 8.66 19.69 -7.36
C ASN A 79 7.95 19.30 -6.05
N GLY A 80 8.33 18.15 -5.46
CA GLY A 80 7.70 17.62 -4.25
C GLY A 80 6.37 16.88 -4.48
N THR A 81 5.84 16.85 -5.70
CA THR A 81 4.76 15.94 -6.11
C THR A 81 5.37 14.60 -6.51
N ILE A 82 4.83 13.52 -5.95
CA ILE A 82 5.16 12.16 -6.36
C ILE A 82 4.05 11.60 -7.23
N ALA A 83 4.40 10.96 -8.34
CA ALA A 83 3.44 10.22 -9.14
C ALA A 83 3.88 8.78 -9.33
N LYS A 84 2.90 7.87 -9.28
CA LYS A 84 3.09 6.47 -9.61
C LYS A 84 1.96 5.96 -10.49
N VAL A 85 2.26 5.04 -11.38
CA VAL A 85 1.25 4.28 -12.15
C VAL A 85 1.34 2.83 -11.75
N VAL A 86 0.22 2.29 -11.27
CA VAL A 86 0.08 0.91 -10.84
C VAL A 86 -0.77 0.19 -11.88
N THR A 87 -0.17 -0.74 -12.61
CA THR A 87 -0.84 -1.59 -13.58
C THR A 87 -1.34 -2.84 -12.87
N LEU A 88 -2.66 -2.99 -12.81
CA LEU A 88 -3.32 -3.95 -11.94
C LEU A 88 -3.53 -5.31 -12.62
N GLY A 89 -3.58 -5.34 -13.95
CA GLY A 89 -3.74 -6.57 -14.73
C GLY A 89 -4.03 -6.32 -16.20
N THR A 90 -4.12 -7.43 -16.94
CA THR A 90 -4.46 -7.44 -18.36
C THR A 90 -5.93 -7.79 -18.58
N GLY A 91 -6.55 -7.13 -19.55
CA GLY A 91 -7.96 -7.21 -19.89
C GLY A 91 -8.73 -5.96 -19.49
N GLU A 92 -9.89 -5.77 -20.12
CA GLU A 92 -10.85 -4.75 -19.73
C GLU A 92 -11.57 -5.18 -18.44
N GLU A 93 -11.45 -4.35 -17.42
CA GLU A 93 -12.12 -4.49 -16.13
C GLU A 93 -13.47 -3.77 -16.16
N ASP A 94 -14.45 -4.32 -15.43
CA ASP A 94 -15.83 -3.87 -15.51
C ASP A 94 -16.14 -2.75 -14.52
N GLN A 95 -16.17 -3.09 -13.22
CA GLN A 95 -16.60 -2.18 -12.18
C GLN A 95 -15.60 -2.13 -11.04
N ILE A 96 -15.25 -0.90 -10.65
CA ILE A 96 -14.48 -0.61 -9.44
C ILE A 96 -15.43 -0.58 -8.25
N LEU A 97 -15.19 -1.42 -7.24
CA LEU A 97 -16.01 -1.49 -6.03
C LEU A 97 -15.44 -0.63 -4.91
N GLU A 98 -14.10 -0.64 -4.76
CA GLU A 98 -13.43 0.07 -3.69
C GLU A 98 -12.00 0.45 -4.05
N HIS A 99 -11.61 1.68 -3.69
CA HIS A 99 -10.22 2.12 -3.70
C HIS A 99 -9.64 2.00 -2.29
N LYS A 100 -8.41 1.51 -2.19
CA LYS A 100 -7.68 1.42 -0.93
C LYS A 100 -6.30 2.05 -1.07
N ILE A 101 -5.93 2.84 -0.07
CA ILE A 101 -4.58 3.40 0.09
C ILE A 101 -4.05 2.92 1.43
N ASN A 102 -2.88 2.29 1.42
CA ASN A 102 -2.25 1.70 2.61
C ASN A 102 -3.24 0.82 3.40
N ASP A 103 -3.96 -0.06 2.67
CA ASP A 103 -5.01 -0.96 3.17
C ASP A 103 -6.24 -0.28 3.82
N GLN A 104 -6.33 1.05 3.73
CA GLN A 104 -7.51 1.80 4.18
C GLN A 104 -8.40 2.15 3.01
N LYS A 105 -9.71 1.90 3.16
CA LYS A 105 -10.74 2.33 2.23
C LYS A 105 -10.71 3.84 2.07
N VAL A 106 -10.77 4.32 0.82
CA VAL A 106 -10.84 5.74 0.50
C VAL A 106 -11.96 6.01 -0.49
N THR A 107 -12.60 7.16 -0.34
CA THR A 107 -13.61 7.64 -1.30
C THR A 107 -12.95 8.63 -2.26
N VAL A 108 -13.11 8.38 -3.56
CA VAL A 108 -12.53 9.21 -4.63
C VAL A 108 -13.65 9.90 -5.37
N VAL A 109 -13.60 11.23 -5.45
CA VAL A 109 -14.55 12.06 -6.20
C VAL A 109 -13.76 12.95 -7.16
N GLY A 110 -14.05 12.88 -8.45
CA GLY A 110 -13.34 13.67 -9.47
C GLY A 110 -11.83 13.39 -9.52
N GLY A 111 -11.41 12.20 -9.11
CA GLY A 111 -10.00 11.82 -9.03
C GLY A 111 -9.27 12.28 -7.77
N THR A 112 -9.92 12.93 -6.81
CA THR A 112 -9.31 13.35 -5.53
C THR A 112 -9.90 12.57 -4.36
N ILE A 113 -9.06 12.20 -3.39
CA ILE A 113 -9.55 11.57 -2.17
C ILE A 113 -10.23 12.61 -1.27
N THR A 114 -11.46 12.33 -0.86
CA THR A 114 -12.28 13.26 -0.06
C THR A 114 -12.01 13.17 1.44
N ASP A 115 -11.32 12.15 1.93
CA ASP A 115 -11.11 11.97 3.36
C ASP A 115 -10.26 13.12 3.94
N ALA A 116 -10.72 13.70 5.05
CA ALA A 116 -10.06 14.83 5.70
C ALA A 116 -8.60 14.56 6.06
N LYS A 117 -8.25 13.31 6.38
CA LYS A 117 -6.87 12.86 6.68
C LYS A 117 -5.88 13.18 5.55
N PHE A 118 -6.31 13.09 4.28
CA PHE A 118 -5.44 13.32 3.15
C PHE A 118 -5.40 14.79 2.72
N ARG A 119 -6.27 15.64 3.28
CA ARG A 119 -6.34 17.09 3.02
C ARG A 119 -6.40 17.44 1.52
N GLY A 120 -6.97 16.56 0.70
CA GLY A 120 -7.05 16.71 -0.75
C GLY A 120 -5.71 16.60 -1.50
N ALA A 121 -4.65 16.08 -0.87
CA ALA A 121 -3.31 16.01 -1.45
C ALA A 121 -3.05 14.72 -2.25
N VAL A 122 -3.96 13.76 -2.23
CA VAL A 122 -3.79 12.49 -2.95
C VAL A 122 -4.90 12.36 -3.99
N HIS A 123 -4.47 12.12 -5.22
CA HIS A 123 -5.33 11.95 -6.39
C HIS A 123 -5.16 10.56 -6.98
N ILE A 124 -6.27 9.95 -7.40
CA ILE A 124 -6.34 8.63 -8.01
C ILE A 124 -7.12 8.75 -9.32
N TYR A 125 -6.46 8.48 -10.43
CA TYR A 125 -7.07 8.45 -11.77
C TYR A 125 -6.97 7.03 -12.31
N THR A 126 -8.09 6.45 -12.74
CA THR A 126 -8.13 5.07 -13.21
C THR A 126 -8.48 4.97 -14.70
N ARG A 127 -8.05 3.87 -15.31
CA ARG A 127 -8.45 3.44 -16.65
C ARG A 127 -8.76 1.95 -16.61
N SER A 128 -9.86 1.56 -17.24
CA SER A 128 -10.41 0.19 -17.18
C SER A 128 -9.66 -0.83 -18.04
N GLY A 129 -8.76 -0.39 -18.93
CA GLY A 129 -8.03 -1.31 -19.80
C GLY A 129 -8.67 -1.57 -21.16
N THR A 130 -9.52 -0.68 -21.68
CA THR A 130 -10.11 -0.84 -23.02
C THR A 130 -9.04 -0.77 -24.13
N ASP A 131 -9.36 -1.31 -25.29
CA ASP A 131 -8.43 -1.33 -26.45
C ASP A 131 -8.14 0.07 -27.01
N ASP A 132 -9.09 0.99 -26.85
CA ASP A 132 -9.00 2.39 -27.29
C ASP A 132 -8.72 3.38 -26.16
N GLN A 133 -8.30 2.91 -24.99
CA GLN A 133 -8.07 3.81 -23.86
C GLN A 133 -6.96 4.83 -24.15
N THR A 134 -7.12 6.01 -23.56
CA THR A 134 -6.16 7.11 -23.63
C THR A 134 -5.28 7.13 -22.38
N ALA A 135 -4.11 7.76 -22.51
CA ALA A 135 -3.26 8.04 -21.36
C ALA A 135 -3.98 8.92 -20.33
N ILE A 136 -3.53 8.86 -19.08
CA ILE A 136 -4.06 9.70 -18.01
C ILE A 136 -3.52 11.13 -18.21
N ALA A 137 -4.38 12.02 -18.72
CA ALA A 137 -4.01 13.38 -19.10
C ALA A 137 -3.49 14.19 -17.90
N GLU A 138 -4.07 13.97 -16.73
CA GLU A 138 -3.68 14.61 -15.46
C GLU A 138 -2.26 14.25 -15.04
N LEU A 139 -1.82 13.04 -15.38
CA LEU A 139 -0.44 12.59 -15.16
C LEU A 139 0.49 13.21 -16.21
N THR A 140 0.12 13.14 -17.49
CA THR A 140 0.90 13.72 -18.60
C THR A 140 1.12 15.22 -18.45
N ALA A 141 0.13 15.94 -17.90
CA ALA A 141 0.23 17.38 -17.65
C ALA A 141 1.29 17.74 -16.60
N LYS A 142 1.48 16.89 -15.58
CA LYS A 142 2.48 17.12 -14.52
C LYS A 142 3.85 16.52 -14.86
N PHE A 143 3.85 15.38 -15.55
CA PHE A 143 5.02 14.57 -15.89
C PHE A 143 5.11 14.33 -17.41
N PRO A 144 5.85 15.17 -18.15
CA PRO A 144 6.03 15.04 -19.59
C PRO A 144 6.76 13.75 -20.00
N GLU A 145 7.45 13.08 -19.07
CA GLU A 145 8.00 11.74 -19.26
C GLU A 145 6.89 10.72 -19.59
N TRP A 146 5.68 10.93 -19.04
CA TRP A 146 4.51 10.15 -19.35
C TRP A 146 3.71 10.80 -20.49
N THR A 147 4.15 10.58 -21.73
CA THR A 147 3.48 11.08 -22.94
C THR A 147 2.12 10.43 -23.22
N ALA A 148 1.37 10.99 -24.17
CA ALA A 148 0.08 10.46 -24.65
C ALA A 148 0.17 9.06 -25.29
N ASP A 149 1.38 8.58 -25.58
CA ASP A 149 1.60 7.23 -26.12
C ASP A 149 1.64 6.16 -25.03
N HIS A 150 1.82 6.55 -23.77
CA HIS A 150 1.78 5.66 -22.61
C HIS A 150 0.33 5.35 -22.18
N ARG A 151 -0.43 4.74 -23.09
CA ARG A 151 -1.86 4.44 -22.91
C ARG A 151 -2.11 3.12 -22.18
N GLN A 152 -1.13 2.22 -22.20
CA GLN A 152 -1.21 0.87 -21.63
C GLN A 152 -2.45 0.07 -22.09
N ARG A 153 -2.84 0.17 -23.37
CA ARG A 153 -4.05 -0.48 -23.94
C ARG A 153 -4.15 -1.96 -23.55
N GLY A 154 -5.37 -2.41 -23.28
CA GLY A 154 -5.62 -3.78 -22.82
C GLY A 154 -5.14 -4.06 -21.39
N CYS A 155 -4.69 -3.06 -20.64
CA CYS A 155 -4.30 -3.20 -19.23
C CYS A 155 -4.97 -2.12 -18.37
N ALA A 156 -5.67 -2.58 -17.34
CA ALA A 156 -6.23 -1.69 -16.33
C ALA A 156 -5.11 -1.13 -15.45
N HIS A 157 -5.14 0.18 -15.22
CA HIS A 157 -4.13 0.87 -14.45
C HIS A 157 -4.70 2.07 -13.70
N ALA A 158 -4.01 2.45 -12.63
CA ALA A 158 -4.34 3.60 -11.81
C ALA A 158 -3.09 4.48 -11.65
N ALA A 159 -3.22 5.77 -11.92
CA ALA A 159 -2.25 6.77 -11.54
C ALA A 159 -2.58 7.31 -10.15
N ILE A 160 -1.60 7.31 -9.26
CA ILE A 160 -1.68 7.92 -7.94
C ILE A 160 -0.71 9.09 -7.93
N ILE A 161 -1.25 10.28 -7.67
CA ILE A 161 -0.49 11.53 -7.61
C ILE A 161 -0.62 12.07 -6.19
N GLY A 162 0.51 12.21 -5.49
CA GLY A 162 0.60 12.82 -4.18
C GLY A 162 1.22 14.20 -4.29
N ASP A 163 0.46 15.25 -4.03
CA ASP A 163 0.92 16.63 -4.05
C ASP A 163 1.65 17.00 -2.73
N PRO A 164 2.58 17.97 -2.77
CA PRO A 164 3.36 18.34 -1.60
C PRO A 164 2.47 18.94 -0.51
N VAL A 165 2.58 18.41 0.70
CA VAL A 165 1.94 18.96 1.90
C VAL A 165 2.96 19.65 2.79
N LYS A 166 2.50 20.61 3.59
CA LYS A 166 3.36 21.25 4.60
C LYS A 166 3.96 20.18 5.52
N GLN A 167 5.24 20.31 5.86
CA GLN A 167 6.00 19.31 6.62
C GLN A 167 5.28 18.82 7.89
N LYS A 168 4.59 19.70 8.61
CA LYS A 168 3.79 19.36 9.79
C LYS A 168 2.65 18.37 9.54
N TYR A 169 2.10 18.32 8.32
CA TYR A 169 1.03 17.43 7.92
C TYR A 169 1.53 16.21 7.14
N PHE A 170 2.82 16.15 6.82
CA PHE A 170 3.40 15.05 6.04
C PHE A 170 3.23 13.70 6.75
N GLY A 171 3.49 13.67 8.07
CA GLY A 171 3.28 12.47 8.88
C GLY A 171 1.81 12.07 8.99
N GLU A 172 0.88 13.02 8.99
CA GLU A 172 -0.57 12.76 9.07
C GLU A 172 -1.11 12.22 7.73
N VAL A 173 -0.75 12.87 6.62
CA VAL A 173 -1.30 12.58 5.28
C VAL A 173 -0.70 11.31 4.68
N TYR A 174 0.62 11.15 4.80
CA TYR A 174 1.35 10.05 4.15
C TYR A 174 1.78 8.94 5.11
N ASN A 175 1.56 9.11 6.43
CA ASN A 175 1.98 8.14 7.45
C ASN A 175 3.47 7.76 7.35
N GLY A 176 4.31 8.68 6.85
CA GLY A 176 5.75 8.47 6.62
C GLY A 176 6.08 7.45 5.52
N GLN A 177 5.11 7.02 4.70
CA GLN A 177 5.29 6.02 3.67
C GLN A 177 4.81 6.52 2.31
N ILE A 178 5.36 5.96 1.24
CA ILE A 178 4.84 6.19 -0.11
C ILE A 178 3.48 5.50 -0.21
N PRO A 179 2.40 6.17 -0.68
CA PRO A 179 1.08 5.57 -0.82
C PRO A 179 1.11 4.26 -1.60
N GLN A 180 0.70 3.18 -0.97
CA GLN A 180 0.46 1.89 -1.61
C GLN A 180 -0.99 1.82 -2.05
N TYR A 181 -1.22 1.54 -3.33
CA TYR A 181 -2.57 1.53 -3.90
C TYR A 181 -3.02 0.12 -4.22
N THR A 182 -4.16 -0.26 -3.66
CA THR A 182 -4.86 -1.50 -3.94
C THR A 182 -6.30 -1.20 -4.30
N GLN A 183 -6.91 -2.07 -5.10
CA GLN A 183 -8.26 -1.85 -5.61
C GLN A 183 -9.07 -3.13 -5.58
N THR A 184 -10.28 -3.05 -5.02
CA THR A 184 -11.30 -4.09 -5.12
C THR A 184 -12.14 -3.84 -6.37
N ARG A 185 -12.20 -4.82 -7.26
CA ARG A 185 -12.89 -4.67 -8.55
C ARG A 185 -13.40 -5.99 -9.10
N LYS A 186 -14.38 -5.87 -10.00
CA LYS A 186 -14.77 -6.92 -10.93
C LYS A 186 -13.75 -6.93 -12.07
N ALA A 187 -12.99 -8.02 -12.15
CA ALA A 187 -11.82 -8.13 -13.01
C ALA A 187 -12.19 -8.36 -14.50
N ALA A 188 -11.33 -9.04 -15.26
CA ALA A 188 -11.46 -9.14 -16.70
C ALA A 188 -12.80 -9.78 -17.12
N LYS A 189 -13.48 -9.14 -18.08
CA LYS A 189 -14.67 -9.72 -18.71
C LYS A 189 -14.28 -10.94 -19.54
N LEU A 190 -15.12 -11.98 -19.49
CA LEU A 190 -14.98 -13.21 -20.27
C LEU A 190 -16.23 -13.43 -21.12
N TYR A 191 -16.01 -13.91 -22.35
CA TYR A 191 -17.10 -14.33 -23.22
C TYR A 191 -17.73 -15.64 -22.73
N ASP A 192 -19.05 -15.64 -22.50
CA ASP A 192 -19.84 -16.83 -22.19
C ASP A 192 -20.60 -17.30 -23.46
N PRO A 193 -20.19 -18.41 -24.10
CA PRO A 193 -20.83 -18.91 -25.31
C PRO A 193 -22.28 -19.37 -25.09
N ARG A 194 -22.72 -19.59 -23.84
CA ARG A 194 -24.11 -20.00 -23.55
C ARG A 194 -25.09 -18.83 -23.63
N LYS A 195 -24.59 -17.62 -23.46
CA LYS A 195 -25.38 -16.39 -23.39
C LYS A 195 -25.01 -15.41 -24.51
N ASP A 196 -24.12 -15.81 -25.42
CA ASP A 196 -23.54 -15.00 -26.49
C ASP A 196 -23.20 -13.57 -26.02
N SER A 197 -22.56 -13.47 -24.85
CA SER A 197 -22.28 -12.19 -24.21
C SER A 197 -21.02 -12.22 -23.36
N THR A 198 -20.37 -11.07 -23.24
CA THR A 198 -19.13 -10.89 -22.48
C THR A 198 -19.44 -10.26 -21.12
N MET A 199 -19.17 -11.00 -20.04
CA MET A 199 -19.50 -10.59 -18.68
C MET A 199 -18.40 -10.99 -17.69
N VAL A 200 -18.39 -10.37 -16.51
CA VAL A 200 -17.54 -10.83 -15.42
C VAL A 200 -18.16 -12.08 -14.82
N ILE A 201 -17.33 -13.10 -14.55
CA ILE A 201 -17.75 -14.30 -13.84
C ILE A 201 -18.10 -13.87 -12.39
N GLY A 202 -19.38 -13.91 -12.06
CA GLY A 202 -19.91 -13.68 -10.71
C GLY A 202 -19.98 -14.95 -9.91
#